data_AF-A0A1T4YMX0-F1
#
_entry.id   AF-A0A1T4YMX0-F1
#
_cell.length_a   1.000
_cell.length_b   1.000
_cell.length_c   1.000
_cell.angle_alpha   90.00
_cell.angle_beta   90.00
_cell.angle_gamma   90.00
#
_symmetry.space_group_name_H-M   'P 1'
#
loop_
_entity.id
_entity.type
_entity.pdbx_description
1 polymer ?
#
loop_
_entity_poly.entity_id
_entity_poly.type
_entity_poly.pdbx_seq_one_letter_code
_entity_poly.pdbx_strand_id
1 'polypeptide(L)'
;MSLLDRLERVFFWLSGASADNLEICPAWERRKYVAFGATVLVPCTFATIACAYAISTLTDNWLVIAPVSLVWAFIILTVDRALLATYRAYQNIFRKLMQFSLRIVVAALMGITISHPLTLLLFKDTINSAIENERQVEIEAMRKQATDQKALVEARIKPLEAEIATQREAWNSSFNAKFLDENGKPVEQPLTEDEKKAKAERDAKISDAVAPGKTRLEALDAEMAKLSADYQKIAAELNHWQTEFEKEVNGQRSGIVGLGPRAKSIQEDQLTWRRAESARLSGVLDTMTQNRVTLVAEIKAAEDGVNAALDAKAAEEAAKLKAEEARILALKQQVQQQQADAFVGQQNAIRETLKTQIDALLLQLKSLHEEIARLTIDEETRVTKLREEPRRDILTQTLALHDLFENGAEGGQFAFIAYLVLSALFMLVDTIPLVVKFFSKPGPYDTLVDCDEVKYDRERLAFLKSFDRYMKQLVESPFLHITQNRPLERALIEGVDRSRAAKAFLEHLMELEQAFQEKVRLERERLATTGGIANKAEMLEEMATAFYADLRQRMESFFHDDGRRTPLTARG
;
A
#
# COMPACT_ATOMS: atom_id res chain seq x y z
N MET A 1 -22.33 -16.66 -69.36
CA MET A 1 -21.06 -16.48 -68.64
C MET A 1 -21.01 -17.48 -67.52
N SER A 2 -20.13 -18.46 -67.62
CA SER A 2 -19.93 -19.46 -66.58
C SER A 2 -19.31 -18.81 -65.33
N LEU A 3 -19.39 -19.46 -64.16
CA LEU A 3 -18.69 -19.00 -62.95
C LEU A 3 -17.17 -18.93 -63.18
N LEU A 4 -16.61 -19.84 -64.00
CA LEU A 4 -15.20 -19.86 -64.36
C LEU A 4 -14.81 -18.61 -65.17
N ASP A 5 -15.63 -18.19 -66.14
CA ASP A 5 -15.35 -16.99 -66.95
C ASP A 5 -15.33 -15.71 -66.08
N ARG A 6 -16.17 -15.66 -65.04
CA ARG A 6 -16.20 -14.54 -64.09
C ARG A 6 -14.96 -14.53 -63.20
N LEU A 7 -14.53 -15.69 -62.73
CA LEU A 7 -13.29 -15.83 -61.95
C LEU A 7 -12.06 -15.49 -62.79
N GLU A 8 -12.00 -15.97 -64.04
CA GLU A 8 -10.91 -15.64 -64.97
C GLU A 8 -10.77 -14.13 -65.15
N ARG A 9 -11.88 -13.39 -65.32
CA ARG A 9 -11.85 -11.92 -65.42
C ARG A 9 -11.38 -11.23 -64.15
N VAL A 10 -11.72 -11.75 -62.97
CA VAL A 10 -11.18 -11.24 -61.70
C VAL A 10 -9.67 -11.45 -61.64
N PHE A 11 -9.18 -12.63 -62.03
CA PHE A 11 -7.74 -12.89 -62.06
C PHE A 11 -7.00 -12.08 -63.14
N PHE A 12 -7.62 -11.81 -64.29
CA PHE A 12 -7.07 -10.88 -65.29
C PHE A 12 -6.93 -9.48 -64.72
N TRP A 13 -7.95 -8.99 -64.00
CA TRP A 13 -7.90 -7.69 -63.33
C TRP A 13 -6.81 -7.64 -62.25
N LEU A 14 -6.66 -8.70 -61.45
CA LEU A 14 -5.61 -8.85 -60.43
C LEU A 14 -4.21 -8.86 -61.04
N SER A 15 -4.04 -9.48 -62.21
CA SER A 15 -2.76 -9.53 -62.93
C SER A 15 -2.35 -8.19 -63.58
N GLY A 16 -3.24 -7.19 -63.53
CA GLY A 16 -3.00 -5.86 -64.13
C GLY A 16 -3.12 -5.85 -65.66
N ALA A 17 -3.71 -6.88 -66.26
CA ALA A 17 -3.85 -7.03 -67.70
C ALA A 17 -5.27 -6.70 -68.20
N SER A 18 -5.40 -6.21 -69.43
CA SER A 18 -6.71 -5.90 -70.03
C SER A 18 -7.40 -7.18 -70.47
N ALA A 19 -8.62 -7.40 -69.96
CA ALA A 19 -9.42 -8.58 -70.29
C ALA A 19 -9.69 -8.67 -71.80
N ASP A 20 -9.95 -7.52 -72.45
CA ASP A 20 -10.27 -7.45 -73.87
C ASP A 20 -9.11 -7.94 -74.77
N ASN A 21 -7.88 -7.58 -74.43
CA ASN A 21 -6.69 -8.01 -75.18
C ASN A 21 -6.34 -9.48 -74.91
N LEU A 22 -6.63 -9.96 -73.70
CA LEU A 22 -6.41 -11.36 -73.29
C LEU A 22 -7.41 -12.32 -73.94
N GLU A 23 -8.62 -11.89 -74.27
CA GLU A 23 -9.62 -12.72 -74.95
C GLU A 23 -9.22 -13.06 -76.39
N ILE A 24 -8.46 -12.18 -77.05
CA ILE A 24 -7.90 -12.38 -78.40
C ILE A 24 -6.70 -13.35 -78.36
N CYS A 25 -6.09 -13.54 -77.17
CA CYS A 25 -4.91 -14.37 -76.98
C CYS A 25 -5.24 -15.87 -76.83
N PRO A 26 -4.28 -16.77 -77.16
CA PRO A 26 -4.46 -18.20 -77.02
C PRO A 26 -4.64 -18.63 -75.54
N ALA A 27 -5.30 -19.77 -75.32
CA ALA A 27 -5.70 -20.23 -73.99
C ALA A 27 -4.53 -20.47 -73.00
N TRP A 28 -3.33 -20.77 -73.48
CA TRP A 28 -2.15 -20.93 -72.62
C TRP A 28 -1.65 -19.59 -72.06
N GLU A 29 -1.79 -18.49 -72.82
CA GLU A 29 -1.42 -17.14 -72.36
C GLU A 29 -2.42 -16.63 -71.33
N ARG A 30 -3.72 -16.91 -71.54
CA ARG A 30 -4.76 -16.62 -70.53
C ARG A 30 -4.47 -17.31 -69.19
N ARG A 31 -4.15 -18.62 -69.21
CA ARG A 31 -3.80 -19.36 -67.98
C ARG A 31 -2.56 -18.81 -67.27
N LYS A 32 -1.56 -18.33 -68.02
CA LYS A 32 -0.37 -17.67 -67.47
C LYS A 32 -0.74 -16.39 -66.70
N TYR A 33 -1.61 -15.54 -67.27
CA TYR A 33 -2.08 -14.32 -66.59
C TYR A 33 -3.03 -14.61 -65.42
N VAL A 34 -3.84 -15.66 -65.48
CA VAL A 34 -4.61 -16.14 -64.32
C VAL A 34 -3.65 -16.57 -63.19
N ALA A 35 -2.57 -17.28 -63.51
CA ALA A 35 -1.57 -17.67 -62.52
C ALA A 35 -0.86 -16.44 -61.89
N PHE A 36 -0.51 -15.42 -62.68
CA PHE A 36 0.03 -14.17 -62.12
C PHE A 36 -0.96 -13.47 -61.19
N GLY A 37 -2.23 -13.37 -61.57
CA GLY A 37 -3.28 -12.83 -60.70
C GLY A 37 -3.43 -13.62 -59.40
N ALA A 38 -3.35 -14.96 -59.47
CA ALA A 38 -3.42 -15.82 -58.29
C ALA A 38 -2.20 -15.65 -57.37
N THR A 39 -0.99 -15.45 -57.92
CA THR A 39 0.21 -15.26 -57.09
C THR A 39 0.18 -13.99 -56.24
N VAL A 40 -0.51 -12.92 -56.69
CA VAL A 40 -0.67 -11.68 -55.91
C VAL A 40 -1.58 -11.86 -54.68
N LEU A 41 -2.46 -12.86 -54.70
CA LEU A 41 -3.32 -13.13 -53.53
C LEU A 41 -2.51 -13.67 -52.35
N VAL A 42 -1.36 -14.32 -52.59
CA VAL A 42 -0.56 -14.92 -51.52
C VAL A 42 0.03 -13.83 -50.59
N PRO A 43 0.76 -12.81 -51.07
CA PRO A 43 1.15 -11.66 -50.25
C PRO A 43 -0.05 -10.96 -49.57
N CYS A 44 -1.16 -10.80 -50.29
CA CYS A 44 -2.38 -10.20 -49.75
C CYS A 44 -2.94 -10.98 -48.54
N THR A 45 -2.99 -12.32 -48.62
CA THR A 45 -3.49 -13.15 -47.51
C THR A 45 -2.59 -13.07 -46.29
N PHE A 46 -1.26 -13.10 -46.49
CA PHE A 46 -0.32 -13.00 -45.38
C PHE A 46 -0.31 -11.61 -44.76
N ALA A 47 -0.42 -10.55 -45.56
CA ALA A 47 -0.58 -9.19 -45.08
C ALA A 47 -1.88 -9.01 -44.26
N THR A 48 -2.96 -9.67 -44.66
CA THR A 48 -4.22 -9.68 -43.89
C THR A 48 -4.00 -10.29 -42.51
N ILE A 49 -3.37 -11.47 -42.44
CA ILE A 49 -3.10 -12.17 -41.17
C ILE A 49 -2.14 -11.36 -40.28
N ALA A 50 -1.05 -10.85 -40.85
CA ALA A 50 -0.06 -10.04 -40.16
C ALA A 50 -0.68 -8.75 -39.58
N CYS A 51 -1.49 -8.03 -40.37
CA CYS A 51 -2.16 -6.82 -39.92
C CYS A 51 -3.26 -7.12 -38.90
N ALA A 52 -4.05 -8.18 -39.11
CA ALA A 52 -5.06 -8.61 -38.14
C ALA A 52 -4.43 -8.94 -36.78
N TYR A 53 -3.28 -9.62 -36.78
CA TYR A 53 -2.53 -9.87 -35.55
C TYR A 53 -1.98 -8.58 -34.92
N ALA A 54 -1.36 -7.69 -35.71
CA ALA A 54 -0.86 -6.42 -35.19
C ALA A 54 -1.98 -5.59 -34.53
N ILE A 55 -3.15 -5.50 -35.14
CA ILE A 55 -4.30 -4.79 -34.55
C ILE A 55 -4.86 -5.54 -33.34
N SER A 56 -4.81 -6.88 -33.32
CA SER A 56 -5.23 -7.68 -32.15
C SER A 56 -4.39 -7.43 -30.89
N THR A 57 -3.19 -6.86 -31.03
CA THR A 57 -2.38 -6.42 -29.87
C THR A 57 -2.88 -5.09 -29.27
N LEU A 58 -3.60 -4.28 -30.05
CA LEU A 58 -4.10 -2.96 -29.66
C LEU A 58 -5.56 -3.01 -29.20
N THR A 59 -6.38 -3.89 -29.79
CA THR A 59 -7.81 -4.00 -29.47
C THR A 59 -8.30 -5.43 -29.60
N ASP A 60 -9.12 -5.87 -28.65
CA ASP A 60 -9.80 -7.17 -28.69
C ASP A 60 -11.10 -7.14 -29.53
N ASN A 61 -11.47 -5.98 -30.09
CA ASN A 61 -12.72 -5.84 -30.83
C ASN A 61 -12.59 -6.33 -32.28
N TRP A 62 -13.20 -7.48 -32.57
CA TRP A 62 -13.22 -8.08 -33.91
C TRP A 62 -13.80 -7.14 -34.99
N LEU A 63 -14.74 -6.25 -34.62
CA LEU A 63 -15.34 -5.27 -35.53
C LEU A 63 -14.35 -4.20 -36.00
N VAL A 64 -13.24 -4.00 -35.29
CA VAL A 64 -12.15 -3.08 -35.71
C VAL A 64 -11.07 -3.86 -36.45
N ILE A 65 -10.70 -5.05 -35.96
CA ILE A 65 -9.64 -5.88 -36.56
C ILE A 65 -9.97 -6.25 -38.01
N ALA A 66 -11.19 -6.73 -38.28
CA ALA A 66 -11.58 -7.20 -39.60
C ALA A 66 -11.55 -6.12 -40.70
N PRO A 67 -12.22 -4.95 -40.56
CA PRO A 67 -12.18 -3.93 -41.61
C PRO A 67 -10.80 -3.31 -41.78
N VAL A 68 -10.03 -3.08 -40.70
CA VAL A 68 -8.69 -2.49 -40.80
C VAL A 68 -7.72 -3.41 -41.54
N SER A 69 -7.73 -4.70 -41.21
CA SER A 69 -6.88 -5.69 -41.91
C SER A 69 -7.30 -5.87 -43.37
N LEU A 70 -8.59 -5.79 -43.70
CA LEU A 70 -9.06 -5.81 -45.09
C LEU A 70 -8.64 -4.57 -45.88
N VAL A 71 -8.69 -3.38 -45.27
CA VAL A 71 -8.20 -2.14 -45.91
C VAL A 71 -6.70 -2.25 -46.17
N TRP A 72 -5.92 -2.77 -45.21
CA TRP A 72 -4.49 -2.99 -45.41
C TRP A 72 -4.22 -4.02 -46.51
N ALA A 73 -4.93 -5.15 -46.51
CA ALA A 73 -4.84 -6.16 -47.55
C ALA A 73 -5.15 -5.58 -48.94
N PHE A 74 -6.17 -4.72 -49.03
CA PHE A 74 -6.49 -4.01 -50.27
C PHE A 74 -5.38 -3.07 -50.72
N ILE A 75 -4.70 -2.36 -49.80
CA ILE A 75 -3.53 -1.54 -50.12
C ILE A 75 -2.43 -2.41 -50.73
N ILE A 76 -2.06 -3.52 -50.10
CA ILE A 76 -1.05 -4.46 -50.62
C ILE A 76 -1.44 -4.98 -52.00
N LEU A 77 -2.67 -5.45 -52.15
CA LEU A 77 -3.23 -5.94 -53.40
C LEU A 77 -3.12 -4.90 -54.53
N THR A 78 -3.41 -3.62 -54.24
CA THR A 78 -3.31 -2.54 -55.22
C THR A 78 -1.87 -2.20 -55.61
N VAL A 79 -0.94 -2.23 -54.64
CA VAL A 79 0.48 -1.98 -54.86
C VAL A 79 1.08 -3.09 -55.72
N ASP A 80 0.84 -4.35 -55.38
CA ASP A 80 1.35 -5.50 -56.15
C ASP A 80 0.76 -5.56 -57.56
N ARG A 81 -0.53 -5.27 -57.69
CA ARG A 81 -1.19 -5.11 -58.99
C ARG A 81 -0.56 -4.00 -59.82
N ALA A 82 -0.33 -2.82 -59.24
CA ALA A 82 0.30 -1.70 -59.94
C ALA A 82 1.73 -2.06 -60.41
N LEU A 83 2.46 -2.84 -59.62
CA LEU A 83 3.82 -3.26 -59.94
C LEU A 83 3.86 -4.33 -61.03
N LEU A 84 2.85 -5.21 -61.12
CA LEU A 84 2.67 -6.11 -62.25
C LEU A 84 2.26 -5.39 -63.55
N ALA A 85 1.39 -4.40 -63.44
CA ALA A 85 0.87 -3.62 -64.57
C ALA A 85 1.95 -2.71 -65.19
N THR A 86 2.85 -2.17 -64.37
CA THR A 86 3.93 -1.30 -64.84
C THR A 86 5.08 -2.05 -65.52
N TYR A 87 5.19 -3.37 -65.36
CA TYR A 87 6.24 -4.14 -66.05
C TYR A 87 5.94 -4.25 -67.55
N ARG A 88 6.92 -3.84 -68.36
CA ARG A 88 6.86 -3.90 -69.81
C ARG A 88 7.96 -4.77 -70.41
N ALA A 89 7.58 -5.75 -71.24
CA ALA A 89 8.54 -6.71 -71.79
C ALA A 89 9.55 -6.09 -72.77
N TYR A 90 9.13 -5.10 -73.56
CA TYR A 90 9.91 -4.47 -74.64
C TYR A 90 10.66 -3.19 -74.22
N GLN A 91 10.75 -2.89 -72.92
CA GLN A 91 11.53 -1.75 -72.42
C GLN A 91 13.05 -1.99 -72.47
N ASN A 92 13.81 -0.89 -72.54
CA ASN A 92 15.28 -0.92 -72.47
C ASN A 92 15.77 -1.69 -71.23
N ILE A 93 16.77 -2.56 -71.40
CA ILE A 93 17.34 -3.43 -70.36
C ILE A 93 17.74 -2.65 -69.10
N PHE A 94 18.30 -1.44 -69.24
CA PHE A 94 18.65 -0.59 -68.11
C PHE A 94 17.41 -0.12 -67.31
N ARG A 95 16.33 0.28 -68.00
CA ARG A 95 15.07 0.66 -67.33
C ARG A 95 14.40 -0.54 -66.68
N LYS A 96 14.44 -1.70 -67.34
CA LYS A 96 13.97 -2.99 -66.81
C LYS A 96 14.70 -3.38 -65.53
N LEU A 97 16.03 -3.25 -65.51
CA LEU A 97 16.85 -3.52 -64.33
C LEU A 97 16.60 -2.52 -63.21
N MET A 98 16.47 -1.22 -63.52
CA MET A 98 16.14 -0.19 -62.53
C MET A 98 14.77 -0.46 -61.89
N GLN A 99 13.74 -0.78 -62.67
CA GLN A 99 12.42 -1.14 -62.16
C GLN A 99 12.45 -2.42 -61.31
N PHE A 100 13.21 -3.43 -61.73
CA PHE A 100 13.40 -4.67 -60.98
C PHE A 100 14.11 -4.43 -59.64
N SER A 101 15.17 -3.62 -59.62
CA SER A 101 15.90 -3.26 -58.39
C SER A 101 15.03 -2.46 -57.42
N LEU A 102 14.27 -1.48 -57.92
CA LEU A 102 13.32 -0.71 -57.10
C LEU A 102 12.27 -1.63 -56.48
N ARG A 103 11.79 -2.64 -57.22
CA ARG A 103 10.86 -3.65 -56.67
C ARG A 103 11.52 -4.50 -55.59
N ILE A 104 12.76 -4.95 -55.76
CA ILE A 104 13.46 -5.71 -54.72
C ILE A 104 13.56 -4.89 -53.44
N VAL A 105 13.88 -3.60 -53.53
CA VAL A 105 13.95 -2.70 -52.36
C VAL A 105 12.59 -2.57 -51.69
N VAL A 106 11.52 -2.31 -52.46
CA VAL A 106 10.16 -2.23 -51.92
C VAL A 106 9.72 -3.55 -51.29
N ALA A 107 9.97 -4.68 -51.96
CA ALA A 107 9.64 -6.02 -51.46
C ALA A 107 10.44 -6.38 -50.20
N ALA A 108 11.70 -5.92 -50.08
CA ALA A 108 12.50 -6.10 -48.87
C ALA A 108 11.93 -5.29 -47.70
N LEU A 109 11.57 -4.03 -47.93
CA LEU A 109 10.92 -3.19 -46.91
C LEU A 109 9.58 -3.80 -46.47
N MET A 110 8.72 -4.15 -47.43
CA MET A 110 7.42 -4.75 -47.14
C MET A 110 7.57 -6.12 -46.47
N GLY A 111 8.50 -6.95 -46.95
CA GLY A 111 8.81 -8.26 -46.39
C GLY A 111 9.24 -8.20 -44.93
N ILE A 112 10.12 -7.25 -44.57
CA ILE A 112 10.54 -7.02 -43.17
C ILE A 112 9.36 -6.51 -42.32
N THR A 113 8.54 -5.58 -42.86
CA THR A 113 7.41 -5.04 -42.09
C THR A 113 6.29 -6.06 -41.85
N ILE A 114 6.07 -6.99 -42.79
CA ILE A 114 5.04 -8.03 -42.68
C ILE A 114 5.56 -9.22 -41.86
N SER A 115 6.86 -9.54 -41.96
CA SER A 115 7.44 -10.66 -41.23
C SER A 115 7.43 -10.42 -39.72
N HIS A 116 7.66 -9.19 -39.25
CA HIS A 116 7.70 -8.87 -37.82
C HIS A 116 6.44 -9.30 -37.03
N PRO A 117 5.23 -8.82 -37.35
CA PRO A 117 4.02 -9.27 -36.66
C PRO A 117 3.74 -10.77 -36.84
N LEU A 118 4.15 -11.36 -37.96
CA LEU A 118 3.94 -12.79 -38.19
C LEU A 118 4.91 -13.65 -37.37
N THR A 119 6.14 -13.20 -37.16
CA THR A 119 7.11 -13.83 -36.25
C THR A 119 6.63 -13.75 -34.81
N LEU A 120 6.07 -12.62 -34.40
CA LEU A 120 5.43 -12.49 -33.09
C LEU A 120 4.25 -13.47 -32.94
N LEU A 121 3.43 -13.64 -33.99
CA LEU A 121 2.35 -14.63 -33.99
C LEU A 121 2.87 -16.07 -33.91
N LEU A 122 3.93 -16.40 -34.66
CA LEU A 122 4.53 -17.73 -34.71
C LEU A 122 5.14 -18.14 -33.35
N PHE A 123 5.81 -17.20 -32.67
CA PHE A 123 6.48 -17.43 -31.39
C PHE A 123 5.68 -16.93 -30.19
N LYS A 124 4.37 -16.70 -30.35
CA LYS A 124 3.51 -16.10 -29.31
C LYS A 124 3.66 -16.80 -27.96
N ASP A 125 3.65 -18.13 -27.93
CA ASP A 125 3.74 -18.90 -26.69
C ASP A 125 5.13 -18.80 -26.03
N THR A 126 6.19 -18.82 -26.84
CA THR A 126 7.57 -18.63 -26.37
C THR A 126 7.77 -17.22 -25.81
N ILE A 127 7.25 -16.20 -26.49
CA ILE A 127 7.31 -14.80 -26.06
C ILE A 127 6.52 -14.61 -24.77
N ASN A 128 5.30 -15.15 -24.68
CA ASN A 128 4.49 -15.08 -23.45
C ASN A 128 5.21 -15.76 -22.27
N SER A 129 5.87 -16.89 -22.51
CA SER A 129 6.68 -17.57 -21.50
C SER A 129 7.89 -16.75 -21.06
N ALA A 130 8.57 -16.07 -21.98
CA ALA A 130 9.68 -15.17 -21.66
C ALA A 130 9.21 -13.97 -20.82
N ILE A 131 8.12 -13.31 -21.21
CA ILE A 131 7.50 -12.21 -20.47
C ILE A 131 7.07 -12.67 -19.07
N GLU A 132 6.53 -13.89 -18.97
CA GLU A 132 6.15 -14.47 -17.69
C GLU A 132 7.36 -14.74 -16.79
N ASN A 133 8.46 -15.24 -17.34
CA ASN A 133 9.70 -15.43 -16.60
C ASN A 133 10.28 -14.11 -16.09
N GLU A 134 10.32 -13.07 -16.92
CA GLU A 134 10.72 -11.72 -16.49
C GLU A 134 9.80 -11.19 -15.38
N ARG A 135 8.49 -11.41 -15.52
CA ARG A 135 7.50 -11.05 -14.49
C ARG A 135 7.77 -11.80 -13.18
N GLN A 136 8.16 -13.07 -13.22
CA GLN A 136 8.53 -13.81 -12.00
C GLN A 136 9.78 -13.23 -11.34
N VAL A 137 10.81 -12.88 -12.12
CA VAL A 137 12.02 -12.23 -11.60
C VAL A 137 11.69 -10.90 -10.92
N GLU A 138 10.81 -10.10 -11.52
CA GLU A 138 10.33 -8.84 -10.95
C GLU A 138 9.53 -9.06 -9.65
N ILE A 139 8.66 -10.08 -9.61
CA ILE A 139 7.93 -10.47 -8.40
C ILE A 139 8.90 -10.91 -7.30
N GLU A 140 9.91 -11.71 -7.61
CA GLU A 140 10.92 -12.16 -6.65
C GLU A 140 11.73 -10.99 -6.08
N ALA A 141 12.15 -10.04 -6.92
CA ALA A 141 12.83 -8.84 -6.48
C ALA A 141 11.95 -7.98 -5.55
N MET A 142 10.67 -7.82 -5.87
CA MET A 142 9.69 -7.12 -5.03
C MET A 142 9.44 -7.83 -3.70
N ARG A 143 9.28 -9.16 -3.72
CA ARG A 143 9.16 -9.98 -2.50
C ARG A 143 10.38 -9.83 -1.62
N LYS A 144 11.59 -9.84 -2.20
CA LYS A 144 12.84 -9.61 -1.46
C LYS A 144 12.85 -8.24 -0.78
N GLN A 145 12.46 -7.19 -1.50
CA GLN A 145 12.35 -5.85 -0.91
C GLN A 145 11.32 -5.79 0.24
N ALA A 146 10.18 -6.46 0.10
CA ALA A 146 9.16 -6.54 1.15
C ALA A 146 9.66 -7.34 2.36
N THR A 147 10.38 -8.46 2.15
CA THR A 147 10.98 -9.23 3.25
C THR A 147 12.04 -8.42 4.00
N ASP A 148 12.84 -7.63 3.30
CA ASP A 148 13.85 -6.76 3.93
C ASP A 148 13.19 -5.67 4.80
N GLN A 149 12.08 -5.10 4.33
CA GLN A 149 11.28 -4.14 5.10
C GLN A 149 10.64 -4.77 6.34
N LYS A 150 10.04 -5.97 6.20
CA LYS A 150 9.48 -6.71 7.34
C LYS A 150 10.55 -7.06 8.37
N ALA A 151 11.73 -7.50 7.92
CA ALA A 151 12.85 -7.82 8.80
C ALA A 151 13.32 -6.60 9.61
N LEU A 152 13.31 -5.39 9.02
CA LEU A 152 13.60 -4.14 9.74
C LEU A 152 12.59 -3.84 10.84
N VAL A 153 11.30 -4.13 10.64
CA VAL A 153 10.25 -3.94 11.65
C VAL A 153 10.33 -5.03 12.72
N GLU A 154 10.53 -6.29 12.33
CA GLU A 154 10.73 -7.41 13.26
C GLU A 154 11.95 -7.22 14.18
N ALA A 155 13.02 -6.61 13.66
CA ALA A 155 14.19 -6.25 14.45
C ALA A 155 13.86 -5.24 15.57
N ARG A 156 12.81 -4.43 15.43
CA ARG A 156 12.32 -3.51 16.46
C ARG A 156 11.37 -4.19 17.46
N ILE A 157 10.72 -5.29 17.09
CA ILE A 157 9.81 -6.04 17.96
C ILE A 157 10.59 -6.77 19.06
N LYS A 158 11.68 -7.46 18.70
CA LYS A 158 12.51 -8.23 19.66
C LYS A 158 12.96 -7.45 20.91
N PRO A 159 13.56 -6.25 20.79
CA PRO A 159 13.94 -5.48 21.98
C PRO A 159 12.72 -5.02 22.78
N LEU A 160 11.60 -4.73 22.12
CA LEU A 160 10.36 -4.32 22.77
C LEU A 160 9.74 -5.47 23.57
N GLU A 161 9.75 -6.69 23.03
CA GLU A 161 9.31 -7.91 23.73
C GLU A 161 10.19 -8.22 24.93
N ALA A 162 11.51 -8.04 24.80
CA ALA A 162 12.45 -8.20 25.90
C ALA A 162 12.17 -7.18 27.02
N GLU A 163 11.92 -5.92 26.69
CA GLU A 163 11.56 -4.88 27.66
C GLU A 163 10.20 -5.16 28.31
N ILE A 164 9.20 -5.64 27.56
CA ILE A 164 7.92 -6.06 28.15
C ILE A 164 8.13 -7.22 29.13
N ALA A 165 9.00 -8.18 28.80
CA ALA A 165 9.32 -9.29 29.68
C ALA A 165 10.01 -8.83 30.98
N THR A 166 10.97 -7.91 30.90
CA THR A 166 11.64 -7.36 32.09
C THR A 166 10.67 -6.59 32.98
N GLN A 167 9.79 -5.77 32.40
CA GLN A 167 8.77 -5.04 33.15
C GLN A 167 7.72 -5.97 33.78
N ARG A 168 7.34 -7.05 33.10
CA ARG A 168 6.44 -8.08 33.66
C ARG A 168 7.09 -8.82 34.82
N GLU A 169 8.37 -9.12 34.74
CA GLU A 169 9.12 -9.73 35.85
C GLU A 169 9.20 -8.77 37.05
N ALA A 170 9.49 -7.49 36.80
CA ALA A 170 9.45 -6.45 37.83
C ALA A 170 8.06 -6.35 38.48
N TRP A 171 7.00 -6.37 37.67
CA TRP A 171 5.61 -6.39 38.15
C TRP A 171 5.34 -7.63 39.01
N ASN A 172 5.69 -8.84 38.56
CA ASN A 172 5.53 -10.07 39.32
C ASN A 172 6.31 -10.04 40.65
N SER A 173 7.54 -9.54 40.62
CA SER A 173 8.39 -9.40 41.80
C SER A 173 7.78 -8.45 42.85
N SER A 174 6.98 -7.46 42.44
CA SER A 174 6.28 -6.56 43.37
C SER A 174 5.20 -7.26 44.21
N PHE A 175 4.71 -8.43 43.78
CA PHE A 175 3.77 -9.24 44.55
C PHE A 175 4.46 -10.18 45.54
N ASN A 176 5.73 -10.51 45.30
CA ASN A 176 6.54 -11.29 46.23
C ASN A 176 7.07 -10.36 47.32
N ALA A 177 6.29 -10.24 48.40
CA ALA A 177 6.73 -9.50 49.56
C ALA A 177 7.85 -10.27 50.27
N LYS A 178 9.08 -9.78 50.13
CA LYS A 178 10.26 -10.31 50.81
C LYS A 178 10.25 -9.85 52.28
N PHE A 179 9.27 -10.32 53.05
CA PHE A 179 9.21 -10.14 54.50
C PHE A 179 9.94 -11.30 55.19
N LEU A 180 11.25 -11.39 55.05
CA LEU A 180 12.06 -12.29 55.89
C LEU A 180 13.39 -11.61 56.22
N ASP A 181 13.53 -11.19 57.46
CA ASP A 181 14.81 -11.34 58.15
C ASP A 181 14.91 -12.80 58.64
N GLU A 182 16.15 -13.26 58.84
CA GLU A 182 16.46 -14.65 59.13
C GLU A 182 16.16 -15.06 60.59
N ASN A 183 15.46 -14.25 61.41
CA ASN A 183 15.21 -14.58 62.82
C ASN A 183 13.93 -13.96 63.40
N GLY A 184 12.77 -14.34 62.86
CA GLY A 184 11.46 -14.01 63.41
C GLY A 184 11.19 -14.58 64.83
N LYS A 185 11.73 -13.94 65.87
CA LYS A 185 11.34 -14.18 67.27
C LYS A 185 11.01 -12.87 68.00
N PRO A 186 9.89 -12.81 68.76
CA PRO A 186 9.70 -11.74 69.72
C PRO A 186 10.76 -11.89 70.81
N VAL A 187 11.43 -10.78 71.16
CA VAL A 187 12.37 -10.74 72.29
C VAL A 187 11.57 -10.96 73.58
N GLU A 188 11.72 -12.14 74.18
CA GLU A 188 11.26 -12.40 75.55
C GLU A 188 12.21 -11.71 76.53
N GLN A 189 11.68 -10.74 77.30
CA GLN A 189 12.39 -10.13 78.42
C GLN A 189 12.27 -11.05 79.66
N PRO A 190 13.38 -11.33 80.39
CA PRO A 190 13.33 -12.18 81.59
C PRO A 190 12.80 -11.43 82.82
N LEU A 191 12.10 -12.17 83.70
CA LEU A 191 11.51 -11.73 84.98
C LEU A 191 12.52 -11.01 85.92
N THR A 192 12.04 -9.96 86.59
CA THR A 192 12.84 -8.99 87.37
C THR A 192 12.95 -9.35 88.86
N GLU A 193 14.10 -9.01 89.47
CA GLU A 193 14.50 -9.16 90.89
C GLU A 193 13.58 -8.47 91.93
N ASP A 194 12.48 -7.85 91.51
CA ASP A 194 11.61 -7.01 92.34
C ASP A 194 10.70 -7.83 93.28
N GLU A 195 10.37 -9.07 92.91
CA GLU A 195 9.52 -9.95 93.75
C GLU A 195 10.19 -10.34 95.08
N LYS A 196 11.53 -10.37 95.13
CA LYS A 196 12.28 -10.72 96.35
C LYS A 196 12.32 -9.59 97.38
N LYS A 197 12.36 -8.33 96.94
CA LYS A 197 12.36 -7.16 97.84
C LYS A 197 10.99 -6.91 98.47
N ALA A 198 9.91 -7.15 97.73
CA ALA A 198 8.54 -6.99 98.21
C ALA A 198 8.20 -7.96 99.37
N LYS A 199 8.75 -9.18 99.35
CA LYS A 199 8.52 -10.17 100.42
C LYS A 199 9.22 -9.79 101.74
N ALA A 200 10.43 -9.24 101.66
CA ALA A 200 11.19 -8.81 102.85
C ALA A 200 10.55 -7.59 103.55
N GLU A 201 10.00 -6.63 102.80
CA GLU A 201 9.24 -5.50 103.39
C GLU A 201 7.91 -5.94 104.01
N ARG A 202 7.26 -6.95 103.45
CA ARG A 202 6.00 -7.51 103.96
C ARG A 202 6.19 -8.17 105.33
N ASP A 203 7.23 -8.99 105.48
CA ASP A 203 7.50 -9.69 106.75
C ASP A 203 7.92 -8.71 107.87
N ALA A 204 8.62 -7.62 107.52
CA ALA A 204 8.99 -6.57 108.48
C ALA A 204 7.76 -5.81 109.03
N LYS A 205 6.81 -5.42 108.15
CA LYS A 205 5.59 -4.69 108.56
C LYS A 205 4.64 -5.54 109.41
N ILE A 206 4.57 -6.85 109.15
CA ILE A 206 3.79 -7.78 109.96
C ILE A 206 4.43 -7.95 111.35
N SER A 207 5.76 -8.07 111.40
CA SER A 207 6.51 -8.17 112.66
C SER A 207 6.31 -6.93 113.55
N ASP A 208 6.39 -5.72 112.99
CA ASP A 208 6.22 -4.48 113.74
C ASP A 208 4.80 -4.30 114.30
N ALA A 209 3.77 -4.71 113.55
CA ALA A 209 2.37 -4.59 113.98
C ALA A 209 2.00 -5.55 115.11
N VAL A 210 2.62 -6.73 115.16
CA VAL A 210 2.29 -7.82 116.11
C VAL A 210 3.19 -7.81 117.36
N ALA A 211 4.37 -7.20 117.28
CA ALA A 211 5.34 -7.10 118.39
C ALA A 211 4.78 -6.59 119.74
N PRO A 212 4.00 -5.49 119.81
CA PRO A 212 3.47 -4.99 121.09
C PRO A 212 2.39 -5.90 121.70
N GLY A 213 1.66 -6.65 120.89
CA GLY A 213 0.68 -7.64 121.37
C GLY A 213 1.36 -8.90 121.90
N LYS A 214 2.39 -9.41 121.19
CA LYS A 214 3.18 -10.58 121.62
C LYS A 214 3.88 -10.36 122.96
N THR A 215 4.50 -9.19 123.17
CA THR A 215 5.14 -8.86 124.45
C THR A 215 4.15 -8.80 125.62
N ARG A 216 2.95 -8.27 125.40
CA ARG A 216 1.87 -8.30 126.42
C ARG A 216 1.38 -9.72 126.70
N LEU A 217 1.31 -10.57 125.68
CA LEU A 217 0.89 -11.96 125.80
C LEU A 217 1.90 -12.78 126.62
N GLU A 218 3.20 -12.59 126.36
CA GLU A 218 4.28 -13.23 127.10
C GLU A 218 4.29 -12.83 128.58
N ALA A 219 4.06 -11.54 128.88
CA ALA A 219 3.93 -11.05 130.25
C ALA A 219 2.73 -11.66 130.98
N LEU A 220 1.57 -11.72 130.32
CA LEU A 220 0.35 -12.32 130.87
C LEU A 220 0.52 -13.83 131.11
N ASP A 221 1.15 -14.56 130.18
CA ASP A 221 1.43 -15.99 130.31
C ASP A 221 2.40 -16.27 131.47
N ALA A 222 3.39 -15.42 131.70
CA ALA A 222 4.30 -15.54 132.83
C ALA A 222 3.62 -15.30 134.19
N GLU A 223 2.68 -14.36 134.26
CA GLU A 223 1.87 -14.11 135.46
C GLU A 223 0.87 -15.24 135.73
N MET A 224 0.21 -15.74 134.69
CA MET A 224 -0.67 -16.91 134.78
C MET A 224 0.08 -18.15 135.26
N ALA A 225 1.32 -18.36 134.80
CA ALA A 225 2.15 -19.49 135.26
C ALA A 225 2.47 -19.42 136.76
N LYS A 226 2.77 -18.22 137.29
CA LYS A 226 3.02 -18.02 138.73
C LYS A 226 1.77 -18.28 139.57
N LEU A 227 0.65 -17.66 139.21
CA LEU A 227 -0.64 -17.83 139.90
C LEU A 227 -1.14 -19.28 139.84
N SER A 228 -0.91 -19.97 138.73
CA SER A 228 -1.22 -21.40 138.58
C SER A 228 -0.38 -22.27 139.53
N ALA A 229 0.91 -21.97 139.67
CA ALA A 229 1.78 -22.67 140.62
C ALA A 229 1.35 -22.43 142.08
N ASP A 230 0.99 -21.20 142.45
CA ASP A 230 0.47 -20.86 143.78
C ASP A 230 -0.87 -21.54 144.06
N TYR A 231 -1.78 -21.56 143.07
CA TYR A 231 -3.04 -22.29 143.15
C TYR A 231 -2.81 -23.79 143.37
N GLN A 232 -1.91 -24.42 142.61
CA GLN A 232 -1.60 -25.85 142.77
C GLN A 232 -1.03 -26.15 144.16
N LYS A 233 -0.18 -25.28 144.70
CA LYS A 233 0.38 -25.44 146.04
C LYS A 233 -0.72 -25.36 147.12
N ILE A 234 -1.59 -24.36 147.06
CA ILE A 234 -2.69 -24.20 148.02
C ILE A 234 -3.71 -25.34 147.87
N ALA A 235 -4.00 -25.80 146.65
CA ALA A 235 -4.85 -26.95 146.41
C ALA A 235 -4.27 -28.24 146.99
N ALA A 236 -2.95 -28.45 146.87
CA ALA A 236 -2.27 -29.61 147.46
C ALA A 236 -2.29 -29.56 149.01
N GLU A 237 -2.02 -28.39 149.60
CA GLU A 237 -2.12 -28.20 151.05
C GLU A 237 -3.55 -28.37 151.57
N LEU A 238 -4.53 -27.83 150.84
CA LEU A 238 -5.95 -27.98 151.16
C LEU A 238 -6.37 -29.45 151.15
N ASN A 239 -5.97 -30.21 150.14
CA ASN A 239 -6.21 -31.66 150.07
C ASN A 239 -5.54 -32.41 151.23
N HIS A 240 -4.30 -32.06 151.57
CA HIS A 240 -3.59 -32.65 152.70
C HIS A 240 -4.34 -32.41 154.02
N TRP A 241 -4.70 -31.15 154.32
CA TRP A 241 -5.43 -30.80 155.54
C TRP A 241 -6.87 -31.31 155.55
N GLN A 242 -7.52 -31.46 154.39
CA GLN A 242 -8.83 -32.12 154.29
C GLN A 242 -8.71 -33.59 154.69
N THR A 243 -7.68 -34.26 154.21
CA THR A 243 -7.42 -35.66 154.53
C THR A 243 -7.11 -35.84 156.03
N GLU A 244 -6.31 -34.94 156.62
CA GLU A 244 -6.02 -34.97 158.07
C GLU A 244 -7.25 -34.61 158.92
N PHE A 245 -8.08 -33.67 158.48
CA PHE A 245 -9.36 -33.37 159.14
C PHE A 245 -10.30 -34.58 159.12
N GLU A 246 -10.45 -35.25 157.97
CA GLU A 246 -11.28 -36.45 157.83
C GLU A 246 -10.77 -37.60 158.72
N LYS A 247 -9.45 -37.80 158.82
CA LYS A 247 -8.85 -38.80 159.72
C LYS A 247 -9.08 -38.50 161.21
N GLU A 248 -9.01 -37.24 161.62
CA GLU A 248 -9.26 -36.82 163.00
C GLU A 248 -10.75 -36.93 163.36
N VAL A 249 -11.66 -36.53 162.46
CA VAL A 249 -13.12 -36.68 162.65
C VAL A 249 -13.51 -38.15 162.76
N ASN A 250 -12.84 -39.03 162.01
CA ASN A 250 -13.07 -40.48 162.02
C ASN A 250 -12.39 -41.20 163.21
N GLY A 251 -11.76 -40.49 164.16
CA GLY A 251 -11.27 -41.04 165.43
C GLY A 251 -10.00 -41.90 165.35
N GLN A 252 -9.29 -41.92 164.21
CA GLN A 252 -8.16 -42.83 163.95
C GLN A 252 -6.86 -42.48 164.71
N ARG A 253 -6.77 -41.29 165.34
CA ARG A 253 -5.57 -40.85 166.09
C ARG A 253 -5.82 -40.41 167.53
N SER A 254 -6.95 -39.75 167.82
CA SER A 254 -7.26 -39.26 169.18
C SER A 254 -8.19 -40.19 169.99
N GLY A 255 -8.68 -41.27 169.39
CA GLY A 255 -9.55 -42.25 170.05
C GLY A 255 -10.98 -41.77 170.33
N ILE A 256 -11.33 -40.53 169.97
CA ILE A 256 -12.67 -39.96 170.09
C ILE A 256 -13.23 -39.75 168.69
N VAL A 257 -14.37 -40.36 168.40
CA VAL A 257 -15.11 -40.15 167.14
C VAL A 257 -15.97 -38.89 167.30
N GLY A 258 -15.79 -37.92 166.41
CA GLY A 258 -16.49 -36.63 166.44
C GLY A 258 -15.56 -35.41 166.51
N LEU A 259 -16.14 -34.21 166.52
CA LEU A 259 -15.41 -32.93 166.52
C LEU A 259 -14.74 -32.69 167.88
N GLY A 260 -13.58 -33.32 168.08
CA GLY A 260 -12.67 -32.97 169.16
C GLY A 260 -12.02 -31.59 168.95
N PRO A 261 -11.39 -31.01 169.99
CA PRO A 261 -10.79 -29.67 169.92
C PRO A 261 -9.82 -29.48 168.75
N ARG A 262 -9.06 -30.52 168.40
CA ARG A 262 -8.09 -30.52 167.30
C ARG A 262 -8.72 -30.58 165.90
N ALA A 263 -9.84 -31.28 165.75
CA ALA A 263 -10.57 -31.28 164.47
C ALA A 263 -11.13 -29.88 164.19
N LYS A 264 -11.67 -29.22 165.21
CA LYS A 264 -12.18 -27.85 165.11
C LYS A 264 -11.08 -26.84 164.78
N SER A 265 -9.90 -26.97 165.37
CA SER A 265 -8.75 -26.12 165.03
C SER A 265 -8.24 -26.36 163.61
N ILE A 266 -8.24 -27.61 163.11
CA ILE A 266 -7.88 -27.87 161.70
C ILE A 266 -8.93 -27.24 160.75
N GLN A 267 -10.21 -27.34 161.07
CA GLN A 267 -11.27 -26.73 160.26
C GLN A 267 -11.14 -25.21 160.21
N GLU A 268 -11.03 -24.56 161.36
CA GLU A 268 -10.98 -23.10 161.47
C GLU A 268 -9.62 -22.55 161.03
N ASP A 269 -8.49 -23.10 161.52
CA ASP A 269 -7.15 -22.53 161.27
C ASP A 269 -6.52 -22.99 159.95
N GLN A 270 -6.89 -24.15 159.40
CA GLN A 270 -6.21 -24.71 158.22
C GLN A 270 -7.09 -24.81 156.97
N LEU A 271 -8.38 -25.13 157.09
CA LEU A 271 -9.25 -25.37 155.93
C LEU A 271 -9.99 -24.13 155.42
N THR A 272 -10.53 -23.29 156.31
CA THR A 272 -11.38 -22.15 155.90
C THR A 272 -10.66 -21.17 155.00
N TRP A 273 -9.48 -20.69 155.40
CA TRP A 273 -8.71 -19.72 154.62
C TRP A 273 -8.16 -20.32 153.32
N ARG A 274 -7.74 -21.59 153.31
CA ARG A 274 -7.25 -22.26 152.09
C ARG A 274 -8.36 -22.48 151.07
N ARG A 275 -9.60 -22.75 151.52
CA ARG A 275 -10.78 -22.82 150.63
C ARG A 275 -11.09 -21.47 150.01
N ALA A 276 -11.09 -20.41 150.81
CA ALA A 276 -11.30 -19.05 150.32
C ALA A 276 -10.19 -18.62 149.35
N GLU A 277 -8.94 -18.93 149.66
CA GLU A 277 -7.78 -18.55 148.85
C GLU A 277 -7.69 -19.36 147.55
N SER A 278 -8.01 -20.67 147.57
CA SER A 278 -8.14 -21.49 146.37
C SER A 278 -9.23 -20.97 145.42
N ALA A 279 -10.41 -20.64 145.95
CA ALA A 279 -11.50 -20.06 145.16
C ALA A 279 -11.13 -18.69 144.56
N ARG A 280 -10.42 -17.85 145.32
CA ARG A 280 -9.91 -16.55 144.85
C ARG A 280 -8.92 -16.73 143.69
N LEU A 281 -7.94 -17.61 143.86
CA LEU A 281 -6.92 -17.87 142.84
C LEU A 281 -7.51 -18.49 141.56
N SER A 282 -8.49 -19.39 141.67
CA SER A 282 -9.20 -19.94 140.50
C SER A 282 -9.97 -18.85 139.74
N GLY A 283 -10.68 -17.97 140.44
CA GLY A 283 -11.41 -16.87 139.81
C GLY A 283 -10.48 -15.88 139.10
N VAL A 284 -9.32 -15.59 139.69
CA VAL A 284 -8.28 -14.76 139.03
C VAL A 284 -7.73 -15.46 137.78
N LEU A 285 -7.47 -16.77 137.83
CA LEU A 285 -6.98 -17.52 136.67
C LEU A 285 -7.97 -17.51 135.49
N ASP A 286 -9.27 -17.63 135.77
CA ASP A 286 -10.31 -17.57 134.74
C ASP A 286 -10.37 -16.19 134.06
N THR A 287 -10.29 -15.11 134.84
CA THR A 287 -10.25 -13.75 134.26
C THR A 287 -9.00 -13.52 133.40
N MET A 288 -7.83 -14.00 133.84
CA MET A 288 -6.61 -13.90 133.05
C MET A 288 -6.68 -14.74 131.77
N THR A 289 -7.35 -15.89 131.80
CA THR A 289 -7.57 -16.74 130.62
C THR A 289 -8.44 -16.04 129.58
N GLN A 290 -9.50 -15.33 130.00
CA GLN A 290 -10.33 -14.53 129.10
C GLN A 290 -9.55 -13.34 128.50
N ASN A 291 -8.72 -12.67 129.30
CA ASN A 291 -7.83 -11.60 128.83
C ASN A 291 -6.80 -12.10 127.81
N ARG A 292 -6.31 -13.34 127.98
CA ARG A 292 -5.40 -13.99 127.02
C ARG A 292 -6.07 -14.24 125.68
N VAL A 293 -7.30 -14.77 125.69
CA VAL A 293 -8.06 -15.06 124.44
C VAL A 293 -8.34 -13.78 123.65
N THR A 294 -8.73 -12.70 124.34
CA THR A 294 -8.99 -11.40 123.70
C THR A 294 -7.71 -10.80 123.11
N LEU A 295 -6.60 -10.83 123.84
CA LEU A 295 -5.31 -10.32 123.34
C LEU A 295 -4.80 -11.11 122.12
N VAL A 296 -4.98 -12.43 122.08
CA VAL A 296 -4.64 -13.26 120.91
C VAL A 296 -5.52 -12.91 119.70
N ALA A 297 -6.80 -12.63 119.91
CA ALA A 297 -7.70 -12.21 118.85
C ALA A 297 -7.32 -10.82 118.27
N GLU A 298 -6.90 -9.89 119.12
CA GLU A 298 -6.42 -8.57 118.70
C GLU A 298 -5.13 -8.65 117.87
N ILE A 299 -4.18 -9.50 118.27
CA ILE A 299 -2.96 -9.76 117.50
C ILE A 299 -3.29 -10.27 116.10
N LYS A 300 -4.21 -11.24 116.01
CA LYS A 300 -4.62 -11.82 114.73
C LYS A 300 -5.34 -10.80 113.83
N ALA A 301 -6.22 -9.97 114.41
CA ALA A 301 -6.90 -8.92 113.66
C ALA A 301 -5.92 -7.85 113.12
N ALA A 302 -4.86 -7.53 113.87
CA ALA A 302 -3.82 -6.62 113.41
C ALA A 302 -3.00 -7.21 112.25
N GLU A 303 -2.67 -8.50 112.30
CA GLU A 303 -1.99 -9.23 111.22
C GLU A 303 -2.85 -9.29 109.94
N ASP A 304 -4.13 -9.64 110.06
CA ASP A 304 -5.06 -9.71 108.94
C ASP A 304 -5.28 -8.33 108.30
N GLY A 305 -5.35 -7.26 109.10
CA GLY A 305 -5.47 -5.88 108.62
C GLY A 305 -4.28 -5.39 107.80
N VAL A 306 -3.06 -5.73 108.22
CA VAL A 306 -1.83 -5.39 107.46
C VAL A 306 -1.75 -6.18 106.16
N ASN A 307 -2.09 -7.47 106.18
CA ASN A 307 -2.13 -8.31 104.99
C ASN A 307 -3.12 -7.78 103.94
N ALA A 308 -4.35 -7.45 104.35
CA ALA A 308 -5.36 -6.91 103.45
C ALA A 308 -4.95 -5.58 102.79
N ALA A 309 -4.28 -4.69 103.55
CA ALA A 309 -3.79 -3.41 103.01
C ALA A 309 -2.64 -3.58 102.01
N LEU A 310 -1.78 -4.57 102.19
CA LEU A 310 -0.68 -4.88 101.26
C LEU A 310 -1.19 -5.55 99.98
N ASP A 311 -2.12 -6.50 100.11
CA ASP A 311 -2.73 -7.18 98.95
C ASP A 311 -3.51 -6.19 98.07
N ALA A 312 -4.19 -5.19 98.67
CA ALA A 312 -4.88 -4.13 97.94
C ALA A 312 -3.92 -3.25 97.12
N LYS A 313 -2.75 -2.90 97.67
CA LYS A 313 -1.72 -2.13 96.95
C LYS A 313 -1.10 -2.94 95.80
N ALA A 314 -0.79 -4.22 96.03
CA ALA A 314 -0.26 -5.10 94.99
C ALA A 314 -1.26 -5.28 93.83
N ALA A 315 -2.57 -5.37 94.13
CA ALA A 315 -3.62 -5.43 93.12
C ALA A 315 -3.72 -4.14 92.29
N GLU A 316 -3.55 -2.96 92.90
CA GLU A 316 -3.56 -1.67 92.21
C GLU A 316 -2.34 -1.50 91.29
N GLU A 317 -1.14 -1.89 91.74
CA GLU A 317 0.09 -1.85 90.93
C GLU A 317 0.02 -2.85 89.76
N ALA A 318 -0.47 -4.06 90.00
CA ALA A 318 -0.69 -5.05 88.94
C ALA A 318 -1.72 -4.58 87.89
N ALA A 319 -2.75 -3.84 88.31
CA ALA A 319 -3.72 -3.24 87.39
C ALA A 319 -3.11 -2.12 86.54
N LYS A 320 -2.24 -1.28 87.11
CA LYS A 320 -1.52 -0.23 86.38
C LYS A 320 -0.54 -0.83 85.36
N LEU A 321 0.22 -1.85 85.75
CA LEU A 321 1.17 -2.52 84.86
C LEU A 321 0.45 -3.17 83.67
N LYS A 322 -0.66 -3.87 83.91
CA LYS A 322 -1.51 -4.43 82.84
C LYS A 322 -2.07 -3.35 81.91
N ALA A 323 -2.46 -2.20 82.43
CA ALA A 323 -2.95 -1.09 81.61
C ALA A 323 -1.84 -0.48 80.74
N GLU A 324 -0.61 -0.37 81.25
CA GLU A 324 0.55 0.07 80.48
C GLU A 324 0.96 -0.93 79.41
N GLU A 325 1.01 -2.23 79.75
CA GLU A 325 1.27 -3.31 78.78
C GLU A 325 0.23 -3.33 77.66
N ALA A 326 -1.06 -3.20 77.98
CA ALA A 326 -2.13 -3.11 77.00
C ALA A 326 -1.99 -1.88 76.09
N ARG A 327 -1.58 -0.73 76.66
CA ARG A 327 -1.33 0.50 75.88
C ARG A 327 -0.11 0.34 74.96
N ILE A 328 0.98 -0.25 75.43
CA ILE A 328 2.18 -0.51 74.62
C ILE A 328 1.87 -1.49 73.50
N LEU A 329 1.09 -2.54 73.78
CA LEU A 329 0.68 -3.52 72.79
C LEU A 329 -0.22 -2.88 71.71
N ALA A 330 -1.19 -2.05 72.12
CA ALA A 330 -2.04 -1.30 71.20
C ALA A 330 -1.23 -0.33 70.34
N LEU A 331 -0.25 0.37 70.92
CA LEU A 331 0.63 1.29 70.18
C LEU A 331 1.52 0.52 69.19
N LYS A 332 2.07 -0.64 69.58
CA LYS A 332 2.83 -1.52 68.68
C LYS A 332 1.98 -2.00 67.51
N GLN A 333 0.76 -2.43 67.77
CA GLN A 333 -0.18 -2.84 66.71
C GLN A 333 -0.49 -1.67 65.77
N GLN A 334 -0.72 -0.47 66.30
CA GLN A 334 -1.00 0.72 65.49
C GLN A 334 0.20 1.11 64.61
N VAL A 335 1.42 1.07 65.15
CA VAL A 335 2.65 1.34 64.38
C VAL A 335 2.87 0.28 63.31
N GLN A 336 2.68 -1.00 63.64
CA GLN A 336 2.78 -2.09 62.66
C GLN A 336 1.73 -1.93 61.55
N GLN A 337 0.51 -1.54 61.89
CA GLN A 337 -0.56 -1.32 60.92
C GLN A 337 -0.26 -0.12 60.01
N GLN A 338 0.21 1.00 60.57
CA GLN A 338 0.63 2.16 59.78
C GLN A 338 1.81 1.85 58.85
N GLN A 339 2.80 1.06 59.32
CA GLN A 339 3.91 0.61 58.48
C GLN A 339 3.44 -0.32 57.36
N ALA A 340 2.52 -1.24 57.66
CA ALA A 340 1.92 -2.12 56.66
C ALA A 340 1.12 -1.33 55.61
N ASP A 341 0.29 -0.38 56.04
CA ASP A 341 -0.51 0.46 55.13
C ASP A 341 0.38 1.34 54.24
N ALA A 342 1.44 1.94 54.80
CA ALA A 342 2.41 2.72 54.03
C ALA A 342 3.18 1.87 53.01
N PHE A 343 3.59 0.66 53.40
CA PHE A 343 4.25 -0.29 52.50
C PHE A 343 3.32 -0.75 51.37
N VAL A 344 2.07 -1.10 51.69
CA VAL A 344 1.05 -1.48 50.70
C VAL A 344 0.75 -0.31 49.75
N GLY A 345 0.64 0.90 50.27
CA GLY A 345 0.45 2.12 49.47
C GLY A 345 1.59 2.35 48.47
N GLN A 346 2.85 2.27 48.93
CA GLN A 346 4.02 2.39 48.05
C GLN A 346 4.08 1.29 46.99
N GLN A 347 3.85 0.02 47.38
CA GLN A 347 3.83 -1.11 46.45
C GLN A 347 2.72 -0.97 45.40
N ASN A 348 1.53 -0.51 45.79
CA ASN A 348 0.43 -0.28 44.86
C ASN A 348 0.74 0.85 43.87
N ALA A 349 1.40 1.93 44.29
CA ALA A 349 1.84 3.00 43.39
C ALA A 349 2.89 2.49 42.39
N ILE A 350 3.89 1.73 42.85
CA ILE A 350 4.90 1.11 41.97
C ILE A 350 4.21 0.20 40.94
N ARG A 351 3.29 -0.64 41.39
CA ARG A 351 2.47 -1.48 40.50
C ARG A 351 1.78 -0.58 39.47
N GLU A 352 0.96 0.38 39.88
CA GLU A 352 0.24 1.23 38.93
C GLU A 352 1.16 1.84 37.86
N THR A 353 2.34 2.35 38.24
CA THR A 353 3.33 2.85 37.27
C THR A 353 3.84 1.77 36.31
N LEU A 354 4.23 0.59 36.81
CA LEU A 354 4.64 -0.55 36.00
C LEU A 354 3.53 -1.00 35.04
N LYS A 355 2.28 -1.02 35.49
CA LYS A 355 1.12 -1.33 34.63
C LYS A 355 1.01 -0.35 33.47
N THR A 356 1.07 0.96 33.74
CA THR A 356 1.00 1.97 32.67
C THR A 356 2.15 1.86 31.67
N GLN A 357 3.36 1.52 32.13
CA GLN A 357 4.52 1.29 31.25
C GLN A 357 4.33 0.03 30.39
N ILE A 358 3.87 -1.07 30.98
CA ILE A 358 3.56 -2.31 30.25
C ILE A 358 2.46 -2.05 29.21
N ASP A 359 1.40 -1.34 29.57
CA ASP A 359 0.29 -1.03 28.66
C ASP A 359 0.77 -0.15 27.48
N ALA A 360 1.65 0.83 27.73
CA ALA A 360 2.25 1.66 26.69
C ALA A 360 3.15 0.86 25.74
N LEU A 361 3.99 -0.04 26.27
CA LEU A 361 4.83 -0.93 25.46
C LEU A 361 3.99 -1.93 24.65
N LEU A 362 2.91 -2.46 25.22
CA LEU A 362 1.98 -3.34 24.50
C LEU A 362 1.27 -2.61 23.36
N LEU A 363 0.92 -1.33 23.54
CA LEU A 363 0.36 -0.50 22.47
C LEU A 363 1.37 -0.31 21.33
N GLN A 364 2.63 -0.01 21.66
CA GLN A 364 3.71 0.11 20.68
C GLN A 364 3.92 -1.22 19.94
N LEU A 365 3.96 -2.35 20.65
CA LEU A 365 4.09 -3.68 20.05
C LEU A 365 2.94 -3.96 19.07
N LYS A 366 1.70 -3.64 19.47
CA LYS A 366 0.52 -3.78 18.62
C LYS A 366 0.63 -2.95 17.35
N SER A 367 1.13 -1.72 17.44
CA SER A 367 1.32 -0.85 16.28
C SER A 367 2.34 -1.40 15.28
N LEU A 368 3.44 -2.00 15.76
CA LEU A 368 4.44 -2.64 14.89
C LEU A 368 3.90 -3.91 14.22
N HIS A 369 3.10 -4.70 14.94
CA HIS A 369 2.41 -5.86 14.33
C HIS A 369 1.42 -5.43 13.25
N GLU A 370 0.70 -4.33 13.48
CA GLU A 370 -0.21 -3.78 12.46
C GLU A 370 0.57 -3.23 11.25
N GLU A 371 1.76 -2.66 11.45
CA GLU A 371 2.66 -2.25 10.36
C GLU A 371 3.10 -3.45 9.50
N ILE A 372 3.50 -4.57 10.12
CA ILE A 372 3.84 -5.81 9.40
C ILE A 372 2.64 -6.36 8.62
N ALA A 373 1.45 -6.34 9.22
CA ALA A 373 0.22 -6.76 8.55
C ALA A 373 -0.09 -5.89 7.33
N ARG A 374 0.05 -4.56 7.45
CA ARG A 374 -0.11 -3.61 6.34
C ARG A 374 0.93 -3.84 5.24
N LEU A 375 2.20 -4.06 5.59
CA LEU A 375 3.25 -4.37 4.62
C LEU A 375 2.98 -5.69 3.87
N THR A 376 2.39 -6.68 4.54
CA THR A 376 2.01 -7.95 3.91
C THR A 376 0.86 -7.76 2.92
N ILE A 377 -0.15 -6.97 3.29
CA ILE A 377 -1.25 -6.63 2.38
C ILE A 377 -0.73 -5.79 1.20
N ASP A 378 0.14 -4.81 1.43
CA ASP A 378 0.74 -4.01 0.36
C ASP A 378 1.56 -4.89 -0.60
N GLU A 379 2.37 -5.81 -0.08
CA GLU A 379 3.09 -6.81 -0.88
C GLU A 379 2.13 -7.63 -1.75
N GLU A 380 1.09 -8.24 -1.17
CA GLU A 380 0.12 -9.04 -1.91
C GLU A 380 -0.63 -8.21 -2.97
N THR A 381 -1.04 -6.99 -2.65
CA THR A 381 -1.72 -6.11 -3.61
C THR A 381 -0.81 -5.66 -4.74
N ARG A 382 0.49 -5.43 -4.47
CA ARG A 382 1.45 -5.09 -5.51
C ARG A 382 1.79 -6.28 -6.40
N VAL A 383 1.95 -7.47 -5.82
CA VAL A 383 2.20 -8.71 -6.59
C VAL A 383 0.98 -9.08 -7.45
N THR A 384 -0.24 -8.93 -6.94
CA THR A 384 -1.47 -9.18 -7.71
C THR A 384 -1.62 -8.18 -8.86
N LYS A 385 -1.40 -6.89 -8.62
CA LYS A 385 -1.39 -5.87 -9.69
C LYS A 385 -0.37 -6.20 -10.79
N LEU A 386 0.84 -6.61 -10.41
CA LEU A 386 1.88 -6.97 -11.38
C LEU A 386 1.52 -8.24 -12.17
N ARG A 387 0.79 -9.18 -11.55
CA ARG A 387 0.29 -10.40 -12.20
C ARG A 387 -0.87 -10.15 -13.16
N GLU A 388 -1.72 -9.17 -12.84
CA GLU A 388 -2.89 -8.80 -13.64
C GLU A 388 -2.55 -7.85 -14.80
N GLU A 389 -1.37 -7.21 -14.78
CA GLU A 389 -0.92 -6.30 -15.83
C GLU A 389 -0.84 -7.01 -17.21
N PRO A 390 -1.70 -6.64 -18.18
CA PRO A 390 -1.70 -7.29 -19.49
C PRO A 390 -0.51 -6.80 -20.33
N ARG A 391 0.60 -7.54 -20.31
CA ARG A 391 1.80 -7.28 -21.14
C ARG A 391 1.63 -7.79 -22.58
N ARG A 392 0.55 -7.37 -23.22
CA ARG A 392 0.18 -7.77 -24.60
C ARG A 392 0.57 -6.76 -25.67
N ASP A 393 1.11 -5.61 -25.29
CA ASP A 393 1.50 -4.57 -26.24
C ASP A 393 2.58 -5.08 -27.21
N ILE A 394 2.51 -4.61 -28.46
CA ILE A 394 3.44 -4.99 -29.52
C ILE A 394 4.88 -4.58 -29.17
N LEU A 395 5.07 -3.49 -28.42
CA LEU A 395 6.39 -3.05 -27.97
C LEU A 395 6.97 -4.05 -26.97
N THR A 396 6.20 -4.45 -25.96
CA THR A 396 6.64 -5.44 -24.96
C THR A 396 6.92 -6.79 -25.61
N GLN A 397 6.08 -7.24 -26.54
CA GLN A 397 6.33 -8.49 -27.27
C GLN A 397 7.56 -8.40 -28.18
N THR A 398 7.81 -7.24 -28.79
CA THR A 398 8.99 -7.00 -29.61
C THR A 398 10.27 -6.96 -28.77
N LEU A 399 10.22 -6.35 -27.59
CA LEU A 399 11.33 -6.31 -26.65
C LEU A 399 11.64 -7.71 -26.12
N ALA A 400 10.63 -8.47 -25.70
CA ALA A 400 10.81 -9.86 -25.28
C ALA A 400 11.34 -10.75 -26.42
N LEU A 401 10.92 -10.52 -27.67
CA LEU A 401 11.48 -11.20 -28.84
C LEU A 401 12.96 -10.82 -29.06
N HIS A 402 13.32 -9.55 -28.87
CA HIS A 402 14.69 -9.08 -28.99
C HIS A 402 15.59 -9.66 -27.90
N ASP A 403 15.12 -9.66 -26.65
CA ASP A 403 15.83 -10.26 -25.52
C ASP A 403 16.00 -11.77 -25.74
N LEU A 404 15.01 -12.43 -26.34
CA LEU A 404 15.15 -13.83 -26.77
C LEU A 404 16.27 -14.01 -27.81
N PHE A 405 16.46 -13.07 -28.74
CA PHE A 405 17.57 -13.12 -29.70
C PHE A 405 18.93 -12.88 -29.05
N GLU A 406 19.03 -11.96 -28.08
CA GLU A 406 20.30 -11.62 -27.42
C GLU A 406 20.76 -12.66 -26.40
N ASN A 407 19.82 -13.35 -25.72
CA ASN A 407 20.13 -14.29 -24.62
C ASN A 407 20.98 -15.51 -25.03
N GLY A 408 21.29 -15.70 -26.32
CA GLY A 408 22.33 -16.62 -26.79
C GLY A 408 22.04 -18.12 -26.58
N ALA A 409 20.94 -18.48 -25.93
CA ALA A 409 20.45 -19.86 -25.84
C ALA A 409 20.13 -20.40 -27.24
N GLU A 410 20.20 -21.73 -27.44
CA GLU A 410 19.95 -22.38 -28.74
C GLU A 410 18.61 -21.95 -29.37
N GLY A 411 17.59 -21.68 -28.54
CA GLY A 411 16.29 -21.17 -28.98
C GLY A 411 16.31 -19.73 -29.52
N GLY A 412 17.18 -18.87 -29.00
CA GLY A 412 17.31 -17.46 -29.44
C GLY A 412 17.92 -17.33 -30.82
N GLN A 413 19.00 -18.09 -31.09
CA GLN A 413 19.60 -18.16 -32.41
C GLN A 413 18.64 -18.76 -33.44
N PHE A 414 17.88 -19.78 -33.05
CA PHE A 414 16.84 -20.36 -33.90
C PHE A 414 15.76 -19.34 -34.25
N ALA A 415 15.27 -18.57 -33.28
CA ALA A 415 14.23 -17.57 -33.51
C ALA A 415 14.72 -16.43 -34.43
N PHE A 416 15.97 -15.99 -34.29
CA PHE A 416 16.57 -14.99 -35.18
C PHE A 416 16.73 -15.51 -36.62
N ILE A 417 17.24 -16.74 -36.78
CA ILE A 417 17.35 -17.38 -38.09
C ILE A 417 15.95 -17.56 -38.71
N ALA A 418 14.97 -17.99 -37.92
CA ALA A 418 13.59 -18.12 -38.37
C ALA A 418 13.00 -16.78 -38.83
N TYR A 419 13.27 -15.68 -38.11
CA TYR A 419 12.87 -14.33 -38.52
C TYR A 419 13.50 -13.93 -39.87
N LEU A 420 14.80 -14.17 -40.05
CA LEU A 420 15.49 -13.91 -41.33
C LEU A 420 14.95 -14.77 -42.46
N VAL A 421 14.73 -16.06 -42.23
CA VAL A 421 14.18 -17.00 -43.20
C VAL A 421 12.76 -16.61 -43.60
N LEU A 422 11.91 -16.24 -42.63
CA LEU A 422 10.54 -15.79 -42.87
C LEU A 422 10.53 -14.49 -43.69
N SER A 423 11.38 -13.52 -43.32
CA SER A 423 11.53 -12.26 -44.05
C SER A 423 12.00 -12.48 -45.49
N ALA A 424 13.00 -13.36 -45.69
CA ALA A 424 13.48 -13.73 -47.00
C ALA A 424 12.43 -14.48 -47.83
N LEU A 425 11.65 -15.36 -47.20
CA LEU A 425 10.54 -16.07 -47.84
C LEU A 425 9.46 -15.09 -48.32
N PHE A 426 9.09 -14.09 -47.52
CA PHE A 426 8.12 -13.07 -47.94
C PHE A 426 8.62 -12.21 -49.08
N MET A 427 9.88 -11.75 -49.01
CA MET A 427 10.51 -11.04 -50.10
C MET A 427 10.53 -11.89 -51.39
N LEU A 428 10.82 -13.19 -51.28
CA LEU A 428 10.78 -14.11 -52.40
C LEU A 428 9.35 -14.22 -52.96
N VAL A 429 8.36 -14.51 -52.12
CA VAL A 429 6.96 -14.68 -52.54
C VAL A 429 6.42 -13.43 -53.25
N ASP A 430 6.74 -12.24 -52.74
CA ASP A 430 6.33 -10.96 -53.34
C ASP A 430 7.05 -10.65 -54.67
N THR A 431 8.26 -11.17 -54.85
CA THR A 431 9.05 -11.00 -56.08
C THR A 431 8.81 -12.11 -57.11
N ILE A 432 8.23 -13.27 -56.74
CA ILE A 432 7.93 -14.38 -57.67
C ILE A 432 7.27 -13.89 -58.97
N PRO A 433 6.17 -13.11 -58.94
CA PRO A 433 5.46 -12.76 -60.16
C PRO A 433 6.35 -11.96 -61.12
N LEU A 434 7.15 -11.03 -60.59
CA LEU A 434 8.06 -10.22 -61.37
C LEU A 434 9.28 -11.00 -61.85
N VAL A 435 9.87 -11.84 -61.00
CA VAL A 435 11.00 -12.72 -61.35
C VAL A 435 10.60 -13.63 -62.50
N VAL A 436 9.45 -14.29 -62.41
CA VAL A 436 8.92 -15.14 -63.48
C VAL A 436 8.68 -14.32 -64.76
N LYS A 437 8.12 -13.12 -64.66
CA LYS A 437 7.89 -12.24 -65.83
C LYS A 437 9.21 -11.71 -66.43
N PHE A 438 10.24 -11.52 -65.61
CA PHE A 438 11.58 -11.06 -66.02
C PHE A 438 12.32 -12.12 -66.83
N PHE A 439 12.27 -13.39 -66.40
CA PHE A 439 12.94 -14.54 -67.05
C PHE A 439 12.12 -15.20 -68.16
N SER A 440 10.80 -14.98 -68.21
CA SER A 440 9.95 -15.50 -69.28
C SER A 440 10.15 -14.73 -70.59
N LYS A 441 10.03 -15.43 -71.73
CA LYS A 441 9.97 -14.78 -73.05
C LYS A 441 8.68 -13.93 -73.16
N PRO A 442 8.71 -12.80 -73.89
CA PRO A 442 7.52 -12.00 -74.17
C PRO A 442 6.45 -12.86 -74.85
N GLY A 443 5.22 -12.80 -74.35
CA GLY A 443 4.09 -13.56 -74.88
C GLY A 443 3.28 -12.78 -75.94
N PRO A 444 2.30 -13.43 -76.59
CA PRO A 444 1.38 -12.79 -77.54
C PRO A 444 0.64 -11.57 -76.97
N TYR A 445 0.33 -11.59 -75.67
CA TYR A 445 -0.27 -10.44 -75.00
C TYR A 445 0.72 -9.28 -74.95
N ASP A 446 1.97 -9.53 -74.53
CA ASP A 446 3.00 -8.50 -74.43
C ASP A 446 3.27 -7.84 -75.80
N THR A 447 3.26 -8.62 -76.89
CA THR A 447 3.37 -8.09 -78.26
C THR A 447 2.17 -7.25 -78.68
N LEU A 448 0.96 -7.66 -78.32
CA LEU A 448 -0.25 -6.96 -78.72
C LEU A 448 -0.29 -5.57 -78.07
N VAL A 449 0.00 -5.50 -76.77
CA VAL A 449 0.02 -4.21 -76.10
C VAL A 449 1.19 -3.36 -76.60
N ASP A 450 2.33 -3.94 -77.01
CA ASP A 450 3.48 -3.17 -77.53
C ASP A 450 3.16 -2.54 -78.89
N CYS A 451 2.48 -3.29 -79.75
CA CYS A 451 1.94 -2.76 -81.00
C CYS A 451 1.03 -1.55 -80.78
N ASP A 452 0.13 -1.62 -79.80
CA ASP A 452 -0.76 -0.51 -79.45
C ASP A 452 0.03 0.70 -78.93
N GLU A 453 0.98 0.49 -78.00
CA GLU A 453 1.83 1.57 -77.47
C GLU A 453 2.64 2.27 -78.56
N VAL A 454 3.28 1.49 -79.44
CA VAL A 454 4.05 2.02 -80.58
C VAL A 454 3.15 2.79 -81.54
N LYS A 455 1.92 2.33 -81.76
CA LYS A 455 0.94 3.03 -82.60
C LYS A 455 0.57 4.38 -81.97
N TYR A 456 0.23 4.41 -80.68
CA TYR A 456 -0.09 5.65 -79.96
C TYR A 456 1.10 6.63 -79.96
N ASP A 457 2.32 6.14 -79.74
CA ASP A 457 3.52 6.98 -79.76
C ASP A 457 3.78 7.59 -81.14
N ARG A 458 3.58 6.81 -82.21
CA ARG A 458 3.71 7.29 -83.60
C ARG A 458 2.65 8.33 -83.93
N GLU A 459 1.38 8.10 -83.57
CA GLU A 459 0.29 9.04 -83.78
C GLU A 459 0.53 10.36 -83.03
N ARG A 460 0.98 10.28 -81.77
CA ARG A 460 1.38 11.45 -80.98
C ARG A 460 2.53 12.21 -81.64
N LEU A 461 3.57 11.52 -82.09
CA LEU A 461 4.70 12.17 -82.78
C LEU A 461 4.28 12.79 -84.12
N ALA A 462 3.39 12.13 -84.87
CA ALA A 462 2.85 12.66 -86.12
C ALA A 462 2.03 13.93 -85.86
N PHE A 463 1.19 13.92 -84.82
CA PHE A 463 0.42 15.08 -84.36
C PHE A 463 1.33 16.24 -83.94
N LEU A 464 2.37 15.98 -83.14
CA LEU A 464 3.31 17.04 -82.72
C LEU A 464 4.06 17.63 -83.92
N LYS A 465 4.47 16.80 -84.90
CA LYS A 465 5.13 17.26 -86.12
C LYS A 465 4.20 18.04 -87.05
N SER A 466 2.95 17.60 -87.22
CA SER A 466 1.97 18.32 -88.04
C SER A 466 1.60 19.65 -87.39
N PHE A 467 1.46 19.68 -86.07
CA PHE A 467 1.24 20.90 -85.30
C PHE A 467 2.41 21.88 -85.41
N ASP A 468 3.66 21.42 -85.24
CA ASP A 468 4.86 22.25 -85.42
C ASP A 468 4.95 22.84 -86.84
N ARG A 469 4.65 22.02 -87.87
CA ARG A 469 4.60 22.49 -89.26
C ARG A 469 3.51 23.53 -89.48
N TYR A 470 2.31 23.30 -88.95
CA TYR A 470 1.20 24.25 -89.03
C TYR A 470 1.58 25.58 -88.37
N MET A 471 2.15 25.54 -87.18
CA MET A 471 2.61 26.74 -86.47
C MET A 471 3.70 27.50 -87.24
N LYS A 472 4.68 26.81 -87.83
CA LYS A 472 5.71 27.45 -88.68
C LYS A 472 5.12 28.12 -89.91
N GLN A 473 4.21 27.46 -90.61
CA GLN A 473 3.52 28.03 -91.78
C GLN A 473 2.68 29.26 -91.41
N LEU A 474 2.09 29.27 -90.21
CA LEU A 474 1.31 30.40 -89.72
C LEU A 474 2.21 31.62 -89.45
N VAL A 475 3.37 31.41 -88.82
CA VAL A 475 4.36 32.46 -88.53
C VAL A 475 5.02 33.01 -89.81
N GLU A 476 5.30 32.15 -90.80
CA GLU A 476 5.88 32.55 -92.09
C GLU A 476 4.86 33.14 -93.08
N SER A 477 3.56 33.15 -92.74
CA SER A 477 2.50 33.66 -93.62
C SER A 477 2.60 35.19 -93.79
N PRO A 478 2.60 35.71 -95.03
CA PRO A 478 2.67 37.15 -95.31
C PRO A 478 1.59 38.00 -94.60
N PHE A 479 0.46 37.39 -94.25
CA PHE A 479 -0.65 38.06 -93.56
C PHE A 479 -0.28 38.53 -92.14
N LEU A 480 0.60 37.80 -91.45
CA LEU A 480 1.01 38.15 -90.08
C LEU A 480 1.96 39.35 -90.06
N HIS A 481 2.68 39.60 -91.16
CA HIS A 481 3.58 40.75 -91.29
C HIS A 481 2.89 42.04 -91.77
N ILE A 482 1.72 41.94 -92.41
CA ILE A 482 0.99 43.11 -92.95
C ILE A 482 0.10 43.77 -91.90
N THR A 483 -0.36 43.01 -90.90
CA THR A 483 -1.27 43.51 -89.87
C THR A 483 -0.50 43.74 -88.57
N GLN A 484 -0.02 44.97 -88.34
CA GLN A 484 0.58 45.37 -87.05
C GLN A 484 -0.47 45.47 -85.91
N ASN A 485 -1.45 44.56 -85.88
CA ASN A 485 -2.55 44.57 -84.92
C ASN A 485 -2.50 43.32 -84.03
N ARG A 486 -2.00 43.48 -82.79
CA ARG A 486 -1.80 42.41 -81.80
C ARG A 486 -3.01 41.51 -81.52
N PRO A 487 -4.25 42.02 -81.35
CA PRO A 487 -5.43 41.17 -81.17
C PRO A 487 -5.75 40.30 -82.39
N LEU A 488 -5.51 40.79 -83.62
CA LEU A 488 -5.70 40.01 -84.83
C LEU A 488 -4.63 38.90 -84.95
N GLU A 489 -3.38 39.25 -84.67
CA GLU A 489 -2.25 38.33 -84.61
C GLU A 489 -2.53 37.19 -83.60
N ARG A 490 -3.02 37.54 -82.41
CA ARG A 490 -3.37 36.58 -81.37
C ARG A 490 -4.54 35.68 -81.77
N ALA A 491 -5.56 36.23 -82.44
CA ALA A 491 -6.71 35.45 -82.92
C ALA A 491 -6.35 34.49 -84.07
N LEU A 492 -5.42 34.89 -84.95
CA LEU A 492 -4.88 33.99 -85.99
C LEU A 492 -4.01 32.88 -85.37
N ILE A 493 -3.15 33.22 -84.41
CA ILE A 493 -2.25 32.29 -83.73
C ILE A 493 -2.99 31.28 -82.85
N GLU A 494 -4.06 31.71 -82.16
CA GLU A 494 -4.84 30.81 -81.30
C GLU A 494 -5.66 29.78 -82.10
N GLY A 495 -5.82 29.94 -83.43
CA GLY A 495 -6.44 28.94 -84.30
C GLY A 495 -7.91 28.62 -83.98
N VAL A 496 -8.54 29.38 -83.06
CA VAL A 496 -9.92 29.18 -82.61
C VAL A 496 -10.86 29.94 -83.54
N ASP A 497 -11.59 29.16 -84.35
CA ASP A 497 -12.68 29.54 -85.25
C ASP A 497 -12.33 30.66 -86.26
N ARG A 498 -12.23 30.27 -87.53
CA ARG A 498 -12.05 31.18 -88.68
C ARG A 498 -13.04 32.36 -88.66
N SER A 499 -14.22 32.17 -88.08
CA SER A 499 -15.25 33.20 -87.88
C SER A 499 -14.87 34.28 -86.86
N ARG A 500 -14.14 33.96 -85.79
CA ARG A 500 -13.61 34.97 -84.84
C ARG A 500 -12.47 35.79 -85.45
N ALA A 501 -11.55 35.13 -86.16
CA ALA A 501 -10.49 35.82 -86.87
C ALA A 501 -11.04 36.74 -87.98
N ALA A 502 -12.04 36.28 -88.75
CA ALA A 502 -12.71 37.09 -89.77
C ALA A 502 -13.48 38.29 -89.15
N LYS A 503 -14.15 38.10 -88.00
CA LYS A 503 -14.81 39.19 -87.29
C LYS A 503 -13.81 40.25 -86.83
N ALA A 504 -12.70 39.85 -86.19
CA ALA A 504 -11.67 40.77 -85.72
C ALA A 504 -11.01 41.52 -86.89
N PHE A 505 -10.85 40.87 -88.04
CA PHE A 505 -10.36 41.50 -89.27
C PHE A 505 -11.32 42.59 -89.78
N LEU A 506 -12.62 42.29 -89.83
CA LEU A 506 -13.65 43.25 -90.25
C LEU A 506 -13.76 44.41 -89.27
N GLU A 507 -13.71 44.17 -87.96
CA GLU A 507 -13.68 45.23 -86.94
C GLU A 507 -12.49 46.16 -87.14
N HIS A 508 -11.29 45.60 -87.41
CA HIS A 508 -10.12 46.43 -87.67
C HIS A 508 -10.21 47.23 -88.98
N LEU A 509 -10.78 46.65 -90.04
CA LEU A 509 -11.02 47.39 -91.28
C LEU A 509 -12.01 48.55 -91.06
N MET A 510 -13.05 48.35 -90.27
CA MET A 510 -14.00 49.42 -89.90
C MET A 510 -13.32 50.52 -89.06
N GLU A 511 -12.44 50.18 -88.12
CA GLU A 511 -11.66 51.16 -87.35
C GLU A 511 -10.74 52.00 -88.26
N LEU A 512 -10.04 51.36 -89.20
CA LEU A 512 -9.19 52.06 -90.17
C LEU A 512 -10.02 52.98 -91.07
N GLU A 513 -11.22 52.55 -91.48
CA GLU A 513 -12.15 53.37 -92.25
C GLU A 513 -12.60 54.61 -91.46
N GLN A 514 -13.02 54.43 -90.20
CA GLN A 514 -13.44 55.54 -89.34
C GLN A 514 -12.29 56.55 -89.14
N ALA A 515 -11.08 56.07 -88.87
CA ALA A 515 -9.91 56.92 -88.72
C ALA A 515 -9.56 57.66 -90.02
N PHE A 516 -9.75 57.04 -91.18
CA PHE A 516 -9.56 57.69 -92.47
C PHE A 516 -10.62 58.78 -92.73
N GLN A 517 -11.90 58.47 -92.50
CA GLN A 517 -12.99 59.44 -92.63
C GLN A 517 -12.82 60.64 -91.69
N GLU A 518 -12.37 60.40 -90.45
CA GLU A 518 -12.10 61.46 -89.48
C GLU A 518 -10.94 62.35 -89.93
N LYS A 519 -9.86 61.78 -90.49
CA LYS A 519 -8.75 62.56 -91.07
C LYS A 519 -9.20 63.39 -92.28
N VAL A 520 -10.03 62.82 -93.16
CA VAL A 520 -10.61 63.56 -94.30
C VAL A 520 -11.49 64.70 -93.80
N ARG A 521 -12.28 64.47 -92.75
CA ARG A 521 -13.12 65.51 -92.12
C ARG A 521 -12.29 66.62 -91.49
N LEU A 522 -11.24 66.28 -90.76
CA LEU A 522 -10.31 67.25 -90.16
C LEU A 522 -9.60 68.09 -91.22
N GLU A 523 -9.13 67.47 -92.31
CA GLU A 523 -8.54 68.22 -93.43
C GLU A 523 -9.59 69.10 -94.12
N ARG A 524 -10.86 68.68 -94.21
CA ARG A 524 -11.96 69.53 -94.70
C ARG A 524 -12.18 70.75 -93.82
N GLU A 525 -12.23 70.58 -92.50
CA GLU A 525 -12.38 71.68 -91.53
C GLU A 525 -11.19 72.65 -91.59
N ARG A 526 -9.97 72.12 -91.76
CA ARG A 526 -8.73 72.89 -91.93
C ARG A 526 -8.71 73.69 -93.23
N LEU A 527 -9.17 73.10 -94.33
CA LEU A 527 -9.26 73.77 -95.63
C LEU A 527 -10.34 74.86 -95.64
N ALA A 528 -11.46 74.64 -94.95
CA ALA A 528 -12.53 75.64 -94.79
C ALA A 528 -12.10 76.87 -93.98
N THR A 529 -11.22 76.70 -92.98
CA THR A 529 -10.69 77.82 -92.17
C THR A 529 -9.56 78.59 -92.86
N THR A 530 -8.85 77.99 -93.81
CA THR A 530 -7.65 78.59 -94.45
C THR A 530 -7.96 79.38 -95.73
N GLY A 531 -9.23 79.57 -96.11
CA GLY A 531 -9.59 80.36 -97.30
C GLY A 531 -9.01 79.82 -98.62
N GLY A 532 -8.74 78.51 -98.67
CA GLY A 532 -8.09 77.85 -99.81
C GLY A 532 -9.09 77.38 -100.87
N ILE A 533 -8.65 77.45 -102.13
CA ILE A 533 -9.34 77.09 -103.38
C ILE A 533 -10.27 75.86 -103.24
N ALA A 534 -11.56 76.03 -103.56
CA ALA A 534 -12.60 75.00 -103.51
C ALA A 534 -12.23 73.66 -104.20
N ASN A 535 -11.39 73.71 -105.24
CA ASN A 535 -11.02 72.53 -106.04
C ASN A 535 -10.20 71.47 -105.26
N LYS A 536 -9.51 71.80 -104.17
CA LYS A 536 -8.73 70.81 -103.41
C LYS A 536 -9.59 69.86 -102.58
N ALA A 537 -10.72 70.36 -102.05
CA ALA A 537 -11.65 69.52 -101.30
C ALA A 537 -12.36 68.53 -102.22
N GLU A 538 -12.75 68.99 -103.42
CA GLU A 538 -13.40 68.16 -104.44
C GLU A 538 -12.46 67.09 -105.01
N MET A 539 -11.17 67.43 -105.23
CA MET A 539 -10.15 66.46 -105.65
C MET A 539 -9.92 65.35 -104.60
N LEU A 540 -9.99 65.67 -103.31
CA LEU A 540 -9.88 64.67 -102.23
C LEU A 540 -11.09 63.74 -102.21
N GLU A 541 -12.28 64.24 -102.51
CA GLU A 541 -13.50 63.44 -102.58
C GLU A 541 -13.50 62.50 -103.79
N GLU A 542 -13.00 62.97 -104.93
CA GLU A 542 -12.77 62.14 -106.12
C GLU A 542 -11.71 61.06 -105.87
N MET A 543 -10.60 61.40 -105.22
CA MET A 543 -9.57 60.41 -104.84
C MET A 543 -10.10 59.39 -103.84
N ALA A 544 -10.87 59.80 -102.84
CA ALA A 544 -11.46 58.90 -101.86
C ALA A 544 -12.46 57.95 -102.52
N THR A 545 -13.36 58.46 -103.37
CA THR A 545 -14.35 57.64 -104.07
C THR A 545 -13.70 56.65 -105.05
N ALA A 546 -12.67 57.07 -105.79
CA ALA A 546 -11.89 56.19 -106.66
C ALA A 546 -11.15 55.09 -105.85
N PHE A 547 -10.57 55.45 -104.71
CA PHE A 547 -9.95 54.49 -103.81
C PHE A 547 -10.94 53.46 -103.26
N TYR A 548 -12.13 53.90 -102.82
CA TYR A 548 -13.17 52.98 -102.32
C TYR A 548 -13.72 52.07 -103.43
N ALA A 549 -13.79 52.54 -104.67
CA ALA A 549 -14.17 51.71 -105.81
C ALA A 549 -13.13 50.61 -106.08
N ASP A 550 -11.84 50.95 -106.10
CA ASP A 550 -10.74 49.98 -106.28
C ASP A 550 -10.68 48.97 -105.12
N LEU A 551 -10.83 49.44 -103.88
CA LEU A 551 -10.86 48.57 -102.69
C LEU A 551 -12.02 47.56 -102.77
N ARG A 552 -13.21 48.01 -103.17
CA ARG A 552 -14.39 47.14 -103.32
C ARG A 552 -14.16 46.07 -104.37
N GLN A 553 -13.58 46.43 -105.52
CA GLN A 553 -13.24 45.50 -106.58
C GLN A 553 -12.21 44.46 -106.12
N ARG A 554 -11.18 44.88 -105.39
CA ARG A 554 -10.17 43.96 -104.82
C ARG A 554 -10.76 43.02 -103.78
N MET A 555 -11.64 43.51 -102.89
CA MET A 555 -12.32 42.65 -101.92
C MET A 555 -13.23 41.63 -102.60
N GLU A 556 -14.01 42.02 -103.60
CA GLU A 556 -14.82 41.07 -104.39
C GLU A 556 -13.95 39.99 -105.03
N SER A 557 -12.78 40.36 -105.58
CA SER A 557 -11.84 39.38 -106.16
C SER A 557 -11.26 38.43 -105.12
N PHE A 558 -10.90 38.93 -103.94
CA PHE A 558 -10.32 38.13 -102.85
C PHE A 558 -11.32 37.09 -102.33
N PHE A 559 -12.58 37.49 -102.14
CA PHE A 559 -13.62 36.57 -101.67
C PHE A 559 -14.16 35.64 -102.76
N HIS A 560 -14.02 35.98 -104.05
CA HIS A 560 -14.37 35.07 -105.14
C HIS A 560 -13.34 33.94 -105.35
N ASP A 561 -12.05 34.18 -105.13
CA ASP A 561 -11.00 33.19 -105.43
C ASP A 561 -10.91 32.05 -104.40
N ASP A 562 -11.38 32.25 -103.17
CA ASP A 562 -11.36 31.20 -102.14
C ASP A 562 -12.47 30.13 -102.34
N GLY A 563 -13.47 30.39 -103.20
CA GLY A 563 -14.47 29.40 -103.60
C GLY A 563 -13.93 28.27 -104.49
N ARG A 564 -12.70 28.39 -105.01
CA ARG A 564 -12.07 27.39 -105.89
C ARG A 564 -10.98 26.55 -105.23
N ARG A 565 -10.76 26.69 -103.92
CA ARG A 565 -9.89 25.77 -103.16
C ARG A 565 -10.71 24.57 -102.69
N THR A 566 -10.71 23.54 -103.53
CA THR A 566 -11.20 22.19 -103.24
C THR A 566 -10.69 21.70 -101.87
N PRO A 567 -11.55 21.08 -101.03
CA PRO A 567 -11.07 20.39 -99.84
C PRO A 567 -10.33 19.13 -100.28
N LEU A 568 -9.02 19.08 -100.04
CA LEU A 568 -8.25 17.83 -100.09
C LEU A 568 -8.73 16.94 -98.94
N THR A 569 -9.76 16.16 -99.26
CA THR A 569 -9.98 14.76 -98.87
C THR A 569 -9.43 14.34 -97.52
N ALA A 570 -10.33 14.28 -96.55
CA ALA A 570 -10.38 13.18 -95.60
C ALA A 570 -10.63 11.86 -96.38
N ARG A 571 -9.69 10.90 -96.30
CA ARG A 571 -9.91 9.45 -96.42
C ARG A 571 -8.59 8.68 -96.31
N GLY A 572 -8.58 7.64 -95.48
CA GLY A 572 -7.57 6.58 -95.45
C GLY A 572 -6.97 6.36 -94.07
#